data_AF-A0A351KEJ9-F1
#
_entry.id   AF-A0A351KEJ9-F1
#
_cell.length_a   1.000
_cell.length_b   1.000
_cell.length_c   1.000
_cell.angle_alpha   90.00
_cell.angle_beta   90.00
_cell.angle_gamma   90.00
#
_symmetry.space_group_name_H-M   'P 1'
#
loop_
_entity.id
_entity.type
_entity.pdbx_description
1 polymer ?
#
loop_
_entity_poly.entity_id
_entity_poly.type
_entity_poly.pdbx_seq_one_letter_code
_entity_poly.pdbx_strand_id
1 'polypeptide(L)'
;GVGIVGEAATGVVIEDPEKFGKTLILQVIPGTQGFYGFITALIILSRIGLLSGQLKPLTLSQGMLYFIAALPIAIVGYRSAIYQGRVAASGIQILAKRPEKFFDGVIYAVMVETYAVIALITSILMVVNIK
;
A
#
# COMPACT_ATOMS: atom_id res chain seq x y z
N GLY A 1 -6.47 2.73 -2.69
CA GLY A 1 -7.35 1.90 -3.55
C GLY A 1 -8.52 1.26 -2.81
N VAL A 2 -8.47 1.11 -1.48
CA VAL A 2 -9.51 0.43 -0.69
C VAL A 2 -10.94 0.92 -0.99
N GLY A 3 -11.15 2.24 -1.10
CA GLY A 3 -12.45 2.82 -1.45
C GLY A 3 -12.97 2.37 -2.82
N ILE A 4 -12.11 2.38 -3.84
CA ILE A 4 -12.44 1.96 -5.22
C ILE A 4 -12.96 0.52 -5.24
N VAL A 5 -12.33 -0.39 -4.48
CA VAL A 5 -12.76 -1.78 -4.41
C VAL A 5 -14.05 -1.91 -3.62
N GLY A 6 -14.21 -1.14 -2.54
CA GLY A 6 -15.43 -1.10 -1.74
C GLY A 6 -16.66 -0.70 -2.56
N GLU A 7 -16.54 0.37 -3.37
CA GLU A 7 -17.59 0.82 -4.29
C GLU A 7 -17.99 -0.27 -5.30
N ALA A 8 -17.02 -1.05 -5.81
CA ALA A 8 -17.31 -2.18 -6.70
C ALA A 8 -17.95 -3.36 -5.94
N ALA A 9 -17.51 -3.61 -4.70
CA ALA A 9 -17.98 -4.71 -3.86
C ALA A 9 -19.44 -4.55 -3.47
N THR A 10 -19.93 -3.34 -3.20
CA THR A 10 -21.33 -3.11 -2.81
C THR A 10 -22.30 -3.65 -3.86
N GLY A 11 -21.99 -3.53 -5.15
CA GLY A 11 -22.84 -4.06 -6.22
C GLY A 11 -22.96 -5.58 -6.21
N VAL A 12 -21.92 -6.30 -5.76
CA VAL A 12 -21.97 -7.77 -5.65
C VAL A 12 -22.66 -8.20 -4.36
N VAL A 13 -22.39 -7.52 -3.25
CA VAL A 13 -22.92 -7.89 -1.93
C VAL A 13 -24.43 -7.66 -1.81
N ILE A 14 -24.99 -6.68 -2.53
CA ILE A 14 -26.44 -6.46 -2.56
C ILE A 14 -27.17 -7.65 -3.21
N GLU A 15 -26.62 -8.18 -4.31
CA GLU A 15 -27.21 -9.29 -5.05
C GLU A 15 -26.91 -10.65 -4.41
N ASP A 16 -25.72 -10.80 -3.83
CA ASP A 16 -25.24 -12.05 -3.23
C ASP A 16 -24.42 -11.76 -1.95
N PRO A 17 -25.12 -11.63 -0.79
CA PRO A 17 -24.48 -11.30 0.48
C PRO A 17 -23.43 -12.32 0.96
N GLU A 18 -23.54 -13.58 0.52
CA GLU A 18 -22.60 -14.64 0.91
C GLU A 18 -21.18 -14.40 0.35
N LYS A 19 -21.06 -13.58 -0.71
CA LYS A 19 -19.77 -13.20 -1.30
C LYS A 19 -19.02 -12.11 -0.52
N PHE A 20 -19.61 -11.52 0.53
CA PHE A 20 -18.99 -10.44 1.32
C PHE A 20 -17.56 -10.76 1.81
N GLY A 21 -17.33 -11.96 2.32
CA GLY A 21 -15.99 -12.35 2.80
C GLY A 21 -14.94 -12.32 1.68
N LYS A 22 -15.32 -12.74 0.46
CA LYS A 22 -14.42 -12.72 -0.71
C LYS A 22 -14.18 -11.31 -1.24
N THR A 23 -15.18 -10.42 -1.18
CA THR A 23 -15.00 -9.01 -1.58
C THR A 23 -14.02 -8.28 -0.66
N LEU A 24 -14.05 -8.58 0.66
CA LEU A 24 -13.11 -8.00 1.62
C LEU A 24 -11.65 -8.35 1.31
N ILE A 25 -11.38 -9.57 0.85
CA ILE A 25 -10.04 -10.01 0.48
C ILE A 25 -9.49 -9.14 -0.67
N LEU A 26 -10.28 -8.87 -1.72
CA LEU A 26 -9.84 -7.98 -2.79
C LEU A 26 -9.72 -6.52 -2.31
N GLN A 27 -10.59 -6.09 -1.40
CA GLN A 27 -10.62 -4.71 -0.91
C GLN A 27 -9.42 -4.35 -0.02
N VAL A 28 -8.92 -5.30 0.77
CA VAL A 28 -7.80 -5.04 1.69
C VAL A 28 -6.44 -4.96 0.99
N ILE A 29 -6.28 -5.62 -0.17
CA ILE A 29 -5.02 -5.66 -0.93
C ILE A 29 -4.42 -4.25 -1.16
N PRO A 30 -5.15 -3.27 -1.74
CA PRO A 30 -4.61 -1.90 -1.91
C PRO A 30 -4.43 -1.09 -0.62
N GLY A 31 -4.60 -1.71 0.56
CA GLY A 31 -4.30 -1.11 1.86
C GLY A 31 -2.86 -1.32 2.31
N THR A 32 -2.13 -2.29 1.74
CA THR A 32 -0.76 -2.64 2.16
C THR A 32 0.21 -1.46 2.04
N GLN A 33 0.03 -0.60 1.03
CA GLN A 33 0.88 0.58 0.81
C GLN A 33 0.77 1.60 1.94
N GLY A 34 -0.37 1.67 2.63
CA GLY A 34 -0.52 2.48 3.83
C GLY A 34 0.43 2.03 4.94
N PHE A 35 0.54 0.71 5.15
CA PHE A 35 1.48 0.13 6.11
C PHE A 35 2.93 0.35 5.70
N TYR A 36 3.25 0.32 4.41
CA TYR A 36 4.60 0.58 3.91
C TYR A 36 5.06 2.01 4.18
N GLY A 37 4.19 2.99 3.91
CA GLY A 37 4.42 4.39 4.28
C GLY A 37 4.56 4.57 5.79
N PHE A 38 3.67 3.91 6.57
CA PHE A 38 3.70 3.96 8.03
C PHE A 38 5.01 3.42 8.62
N ILE A 39 5.47 2.25 8.17
CA ILE A 39 6.73 1.65 8.64
C ILE A 39 7.91 2.54 8.26
N THR A 40 7.94 3.08 7.04
CA THR A 40 9.01 4.01 6.61
C THR A 40 9.05 5.25 7.51
N ALA A 41 7.90 5.84 7.81
CA ALA A 41 7.78 6.96 8.74
C ALA A 41 8.30 6.59 10.14
N LEU A 42 7.90 5.44 10.71
CA LEU A 42 8.38 5.01 12.02
C LEU A 42 9.91 4.87 12.07
N ILE A 43 10.52 4.34 11.00
CA ILE A 43 11.98 4.23 10.91
C ILE A 43 12.61 5.63 10.88
N ILE A 44 12.09 6.57 10.08
CA ILE A 44 12.58 7.96 10.06
C ILE A 44 12.47 8.60 11.46
N LEU A 45 11.29 8.50 12.10
CA LEU A 45 11.06 9.05 13.43
C LEU A 45 12.00 8.47 14.50
N SER A 46 12.31 7.17 14.40
CA SER A 46 13.31 6.51 15.23
C SER A 46 14.72 7.07 14.96
N ARG A 47 15.10 7.22 13.68
CA ARG A 47 16.45 7.68 13.28
C ARG A 47 16.75 9.10 13.76
N ILE A 48 15.76 9.99 13.74
CA ILE A 48 15.89 11.37 14.21
C ILE A 48 15.77 11.52 15.74
N GLY A 49 15.45 10.43 16.46
CA GLY A 49 15.32 10.42 17.91
C GLY A 49 13.99 10.98 18.44
N LEU A 50 12.98 11.16 17.60
CA LEU A 50 11.68 11.66 18.03
C LEU A 50 10.97 10.65 18.95
N LEU A 51 11.04 9.35 18.62
CA LEU A 51 10.39 8.30 19.40
C LEU A 51 11.03 8.07 20.79
N SER A 52 12.31 8.40 20.96
CA SER A 52 13.01 8.30 22.25
C SER A 52 12.95 9.58 23.07
N GLY A 53 12.33 10.65 22.56
CA GLY A 53 12.32 11.98 23.19
C GLY A 53 13.68 12.70 23.17
N GLN A 54 14.68 12.15 22.47
CA GLN A 54 16.03 12.70 22.35
C GLN A 54 16.30 13.09 20.91
N LEU A 55 15.75 14.23 20.49
CA LEU A 55 15.93 14.73 19.14
C LEU A 55 17.41 14.95 18.83
N LYS A 56 17.87 14.35 17.73
CA LYS A 56 19.24 14.54 17.25
C LYS A 56 19.40 15.92 16.60
N PRO A 57 20.55 16.58 16.74
CA PRO A 57 20.84 17.81 16.01
C PRO A 57 21.08 17.47 14.53
N LEU A 58 20.05 17.63 13.71
CA LEU A 58 20.12 17.38 12.28
C LEU A 58 20.60 18.61 11.52
N THR A 59 21.49 18.43 10.56
CA THR A 59 21.76 19.46 9.56
C THR A 59 20.60 19.56 8.57
N LEU A 60 20.50 20.70 7.88
CA LEU A 60 19.54 20.85 6.78
C LEU A 60 19.77 19.78 5.69
N SER A 61 21.02 19.43 5.40
CA SER A 61 21.35 18.39 4.42
C SER A 61 20.83 17.01 4.84
N GLN A 62 20.96 16.63 6.11
CA GLN A 62 20.40 15.36 6.63
C GLN A 62 18.87 15.36 6.56
N GLY A 63 18.22 16.48 6.91
CA GLY A 63 16.78 16.64 6.76
C GLY A 63 16.30 16.43 5.32
N MET A 64 17.00 17.03 4.35
CA MET A 64 16.71 16.87 2.93
C MET A 64 16.95 15.43 2.45
N LEU A 65 17.98 14.74 2.95
CA LEU A 65 18.20 13.34 2.63
C LEU A 65 17.05 12.44 3.12
N TYR A 66 16.53 12.67 4.33
CA TYR A 66 15.36 11.93 4.82
C TYR A 66 14.10 12.22 4.00
N PHE A 67 13.89 13.48 3.61
CA PHE A 67 12.78 13.86 2.73
C PHE A 67 12.86 13.11 1.39
N ILE A 68 14.03 13.16 0.72
CA ILE A 68 14.25 12.46 -0.55
C ILE A 68 14.12 10.94 -0.38
N ALA A 69 14.62 10.38 0.73
CA ALA A 69 14.52 8.95 1.03
C ALA A 69 13.07 8.48 1.19
N ALA A 70 12.14 9.34 1.61
CA ALA A 70 10.71 9.02 1.70
C ALA A 70 9.96 9.11 0.36
N LEU A 71 10.51 9.80 -0.65
CA LEU A 71 9.82 10.02 -1.93
C LEU A 71 9.48 8.75 -2.71
N PRO A 72 10.36 7.72 -2.81
CA PRO A 72 10.02 6.49 -3.52
C PRO A 72 8.74 5.86 -2.99
N ILE A 73 8.64 5.59 -1.69
CA ILE A 73 7.42 5.00 -1.11
C ILE A 73 6.23 5.98 -1.14
N ALA A 74 6.44 7.28 -0.95
CA ALA A 74 5.36 8.25 -0.98
C ALA A 74 4.71 8.35 -2.37
N ILE A 75 5.51 8.45 -3.43
CA ILE A 75 5.02 8.64 -4.80
C ILE A 75 4.59 7.30 -5.40
N VAL A 76 5.47 6.30 -5.39
CA VAL A 76 5.20 5.00 -6.02
C VAL A 76 4.14 4.24 -5.22
N GLY A 77 4.23 4.23 -3.89
CA GLY A 77 3.23 3.59 -3.03
C GLY A 77 1.84 4.22 -3.16
N TYR A 78 1.74 5.55 -3.24
CA TYR A 78 0.46 6.22 -3.48
C TYR A 78 -0.14 5.83 -4.83
N ARG A 79 0.67 5.89 -5.91
CA ARG A 79 0.20 5.52 -7.25
C ARG A 79 -0.14 4.05 -7.37
N SER A 80 0.70 3.16 -6.82
CA SER A 80 0.48 1.72 -6.88
C SER A 80 -0.79 1.32 -6.12
N ALA A 81 -1.10 1.94 -4.97
CA ALA A 81 -2.34 1.70 -4.23
C ALA A 81 -3.60 2.06 -5.05
N ILE A 82 -3.52 3.08 -5.91
CA ILE A 82 -4.63 3.44 -6.81
C ILE A 82 -4.77 2.41 -7.92
N TYR A 83 -3.66 2.07 -8.60
CA TYR A 83 -3.69 1.09 -9.68
C TYR A 83 -4.12 -0.30 -9.20
N GLN A 84 -3.60 -0.74 -8.05
CA GLN A 84 -3.98 -1.99 -7.43
C GLN A 84 -5.45 -2.01 -7.03
N GLY A 85 -5.98 -0.88 -6.53
CA GLY A 85 -7.41 -0.74 -6.27
C GLY A 85 -8.27 -0.92 -7.52
N ARG A 86 -7.85 -0.36 -8.67
CA ARG A 86 -8.57 -0.53 -9.95
C ARG A 86 -8.52 -1.97 -10.46
N VAL A 87 -7.37 -2.64 -10.31
CA VAL A 87 -7.21 -4.05 -10.68
C VAL A 87 -8.05 -4.95 -9.76
N ALA A 88 -8.00 -4.74 -8.45
CA ALA A 88 -8.80 -5.48 -7.48
C ALA A 88 -10.31 -5.26 -7.67
N ALA A 89 -10.74 -4.03 -7.97
CA ALA A 89 -12.12 -3.72 -8.32
C ALA A 89 -12.57 -4.45 -9.61
N SER A 90 -11.67 -4.62 -10.58
CA SER A 90 -11.95 -5.46 -11.76
C SER A 90 -12.04 -6.94 -11.38
N GLY A 91 -11.26 -7.39 -10.38
CA GLY A 91 -11.36 -8.72 -9.79
C GLY A 91 -12.72 -9.01 -9.13
N ILE A 92 -13.42 -7.98 -8.64
CA ILE A 92 -14.79 -8.11 -8.12
C ILE A 92 -15.75 -8.59 -9.24
N GLN A 93 -15.51 -8.20 -10.49
CA GLN A 93 -16.31 -8.68 -11.63
C GLN A 93 -16.08 -10.17 -11.92
N ILE A 94 -14.85 -10.66 -11.71
CA ILE A 94 -14.56 -12.11 -11.77
C ILE A 94 -15.34 -12.82 -10.67
N LEU A 95 -15.31 -12.33 -9.43
CA LEU A 95 -16.08 -12.89 -8.33
C LEU A 95 -17.60 -12.92 -8.61
N ALA A 96 -18.12 -11.86 -9.24
CA ALA A 96 -19.54 -11.75 -9.58
C ALA A 96 -19.97 -12.83 -10.61
N LYS A 97 -19.19 -13.00 -11.69
CA LYS A 97 -19.57 -13.83 -12.85
C LYS A 97 -19.03 -15.26 -12.82
N ARG A 98 -17.87 -15.46 -12.20
CA ARG A 98 -17.07 -16.70 -12.17
C ARG A 98 -16.43 -16.86 -10.78
N PRO A 99 -17.20 -17.07 -9.71
CA PRO A 99 -16.70 -17.13 -8.34
C PRO A 99 -15.63 -18.23 -8.12
N GLU A 100 -15.63 -19.28 -8.94
CA GLU A 100 -14.61 -20.33 -8.98
C GLU A 100 -13.24 -19.83 -9.49
N LYS A 101 -13.20 -18.72 -10.21
CA LYS A 101 -11.98 -18.05 -10.70
C LYS A 101 -11.56 -16.84 -9.85
N PHE A 102 -12.17 -16.66 -8.68
CA PHE A 102 -11.90 -15.54 -7.77
C PHE A 102 -10.40 -15.25 -7.55
N PHE A 103 -9.59 -16.30 -7.37
CA PHE A 103 -8.16 -16.14 -7.12
C PHE A 103 -7.38 -15.54 -8.30
N ASP A 104 -7.86 -15.66 -9.54
CA ASP A 104 -7.23 -15.01 -10.69
C ASP A 104 -7.25 -13.48 -10.51
N GLY A 105 -8.37 -12.93 -10.01
CA GLY A 105 -8.49 -11.50 -9.67
C GLY A 105 -7.54 -11.06 -8.56
N VAL A 106 -7.34 -11.92 -7.56
CA VAL A 106 -6.37 -11.66 -6.48
C VAL A 106 -4.95 -11.63 -7.04
N ILE A 107 -4.58 -12.60 -7.88
CA ILE A 107 -3.24 -12.69 -8.49
C ILE A 107 -2.94 -11.43 -9.31
N TYR A 108 -3.88 -10.96 -10.14
CA TYR A 108 -3.69 -9.72 -10.90
C TYR A 108 -3.45 -8.51 -9.99
N ALA A 109 -4.19 -8.40 -8.88
CA ALA A 109 -3.97 -7.31 -7.93
C ALA A 109 -2.59 -7.41 -7.25
N VAL A 110 -2.16 -8.61 -6.88
CA VAL A 110 -0.84 -8.85 -6.28
C VAL A 110 0.31 -8.51 -7.24
N MET A 111 0.15 -8.64 -8.56
CA MET A 111 1.20 -8.22 -9.51
C MET A 111 1.53 -6.71 -9.42
N VAL A 112 0.57 -5.88 -9.02
CA VAL A 112 0.82 -4.44 -8.77
C VAL A 112 1.63 -4.23 -7.48
N GLU A 113 1.52 -5.15 -6.52
CA GLU A 113 2.20 -5.10 -5.21
C GLU A 113 3.72 -5.04 -5.37
N THR A 114 4.28 -5.76 -6.34
CA THR A 114 5.72 -5.88 -6.54
C THR A 114 6.39 -4.50 -6.67
N TYR A 115 5.75 -3.55 -7.35
CA TYR A 115 6.27 -2.19 -7.50
C TYR A 115 6.23 -1.39 -6.20
N ALA A 116 5.22 -1.61 -5.36
CA ALA A 116 5.13 -0.99 -4.04
C ALA A 116 6.23 -1.50 -3.10
N VAL A 117 6.49 -2.81 -3.12
CA VAL A 117 7.55 -3.44 -2.32
C VAL A 117 8.93 -2.93 -2.74
N ILE A 118 9.20 -2.80 -4.03
CA ILE A 118 10.46 -2.22 -4.53
C ILE A 118 10.63 -0.80 -3.97
N ALA A 119 9.59 0.04 -4.05
CA ALA A 119 9.63 1.40 -3.53
C ALA A 119 9.85 1.46 -2.01
N LEU A 120 9.21 0.57 -1.25
CA LEU A 120 9.43 0.44 0.19
C LEU A 120 10.89 0.11 0.50
N ILE A 121 11.43 -0.93 -0.15
CA ILE A 121 12.80 -1.38 0.08
C ILE A 121 13.79 -0.26 -0.26
N THR A 122 13.60 0.43 -1.39
CA THR A 122 14.43 1.58 -1.76
C THR A 122 14.39 2.66 -0.68
N SER A 123 13.21 3.07 -0.22
CA SER A 123 13.06 4.07 0.84
C SER A 123 13.73 3.65 2.15
N ILE A 124 13.52 2.41 2.60
CA ILE A 124 14.15 1.88 3.81
C ILE A 124 15.68 1.91 3.69
N LEU A 125 16.22 1.39 2.57
CA LEU A 125 17.67 1.36 2.34
C LEU A 125 18.26 2.78 2.36
N MET A 126 17.59 3.75 1.75
CA MET A 126 18.03 5.14 1.81
C MET A 126 18.03 5.67 3.25
N VAL A 127 16.92 5.49 3.99
CA VAL A 127 16.76 6.00 5.36
C VAL A 127 17.82 5.43 6.32
N VAL A 128 18.08 4.11 6.27
CA VAL A 128 19.00 3.46 7.22
C VAL A 128 20.48 3.81 6.98
N ASN A 129 20.82 4.25 5.76
CA ASN A 129 22.19 4.59 5.35
C ASN A 129 22.53 6.08 5.48
N ILE A 130 21.58 6.95 5.85
CA ILE A 130 21.87 8.35 6.16
C ILE A 130 22.64 8.43 7.48
N LYS A 131 23.83 9.05 7.43
CA LYS A 131 24.73 9.28 8.57
C LYS A 131 24.37 10.56 9.32
#